data_AF-A0A0V9UDN0-F1
#
_entry.id   AF-A0A0V9UDN0-F1
#
_cell.length_a   1.000
_cell.length_b   1.000
_cell.length_c   1.000
_cell.angle_alpha   90.00
_cell.angle_beta   90.00
_cell.angle_gamma   90.00
#
_symmetry.space_group_name_H-M   'P 1'
#
loop_
_entity.id
_entity.type
_entity.pdbx_description
1 polymer ?
#
loop_
_entity_poly.entity_id
_entity_poly.type
_entity_poly.pdbx_seq_one_letter_code
_entity_poly.pdbx_strand_id
1 'polypeptide(L)'
;MSSGEQEQTEVLGESDWDDQDLLTIDEASERLVVEIAALRDSLQQEPDGAEHDKSTARLRLMERVLESLEKGPSPLASIEPNPNRSGG
;
A
#
# COMPACT_ATOMS: atom_id res chain seq x y z
N MET A 1 27.34 39.20 -18.91
CA MET A 1 25.92 38.84 -19.17
C MET A 1 25.62 37.65 -18.28
N SER A 2 24.77 37.86 -17.28
CA SER A 2 24.41 36.88 -16.26
C SER A 2 23.28 36.02 -16.82
N SER A 3 23.59 34.79 -17.23
CA SER A 3 22.57 33.82 -17.60
C SER A 3 22.06 33.17 -16.32
N GLY A 4 20.92 33.67 -15.85
CA GLY A 4 20.24 33.17 -14.67
C GLY A 4 19.83 31.71 -14.87
N GLU A 5 20.21 30.90 -13.88
CA GLU A 5 19.73 29.54 -13.67
C GLU A 5 18.19 29.58 -13.59
N GLN A 6 17.52 29.06 -14.62
CA GLN A 6 16.10 28.83 -14.58
C GLN A 6 15.87 27.55 -13.77
N GLU A 7 15.65 27.70 -12.46
CA GLU A 7 15.07 26.67 -11.62
C GLU A 7 13.68 26.32 -12.18
N GLN A 8 13.60 25.24 -12.95
CA GLN A 8 12.34 24.60 -13.31
C GLN A 8 11.79 23.96 -12.04
N THR A 9 11.06 24.74 -11.25
CA THR A 9 10.17 24.23 -10.21
C THR A 9 9.02 23.54 -10.95
N GLU A 10 9.20 22.24 -11.21
CA GLU A 10 8.14 21.36 -11.68
C GLU A 10 7.04 21.38 -10.62
N VAL A 11 6.01 22.19 -10.84
CA VAL A 11 4.85 22.27 -9.96
C VAL A 11 4.15 20.93 -10.12
N LEU A 12 4.40 20.01 -9.17
CA LEU A 12 3.61 18.79 -9.03
C LEU A 12 2.14 19.25 -9.05
N GLY A 13 1.39 18.78 -10.04
CA GLY A 13 0.00 19.22 -10.28
C GLY A 13 -0.85 19.11 -9.01
N GLU A 14 -1.97 19.83 -9.00
CA GLU A 14 -2.91 19.84 -7.88
C GLU A 14 -3.21 18.39 -7.44
N SER A 15 -3.02 18.16 -6.15
CA SER A 15 -3.03 16.85 -5.52
C SER A 15 -4.44 16.24 -5.63
N ASP A 16 -4.64 15.31 -6.58
CA ASP A 16 -5.87 14.50 -6.80
C ASP A 16 -6.15 13.47 -5.68
N TRP A 17 -5.66 13.76 -4.48
CA TRP A 17 -5.80 12.91 -3.30
C TRP A 17 -7.16 13.10 -2.62
N ASP A 18 -7.85 14.21 -2.88
CA ASP A 18 -9.18 14.50 -2.33
C ASP A 18 -10.30 13.69 -3.01
N ASP A 19 -10.08 13.23 -4.25
CA ASP A 19 -11.08 12.47 -5.02
C ASP A 19 -10.95 10.94 -4.84
N GLN A 20 -9.97 10.47 -4.07
CA GLN A 20 -9.80 9.05 -3.77
C GLN A 20 -10.52 8.66 -2.48
N ASP A 21 -11.34 7.61 -2.54
CA ASP A 21 -11.89 6.94 -1.37
C ASP A 21 -10.74 6.32 -0.56
N LEU A 22 -10.17 7.09 0.37
CA LEU A 22 -9.15 6.63 1.29
C LEU A 22 -9.77 5.58 2.21
N LEU A 23 -9.27 4.35 2.11
CA LEU A 23 -9.67 3.26 3.01
C LEU A 23 -8.92 3.38 4.32
N THR A 24 -9.63 3.11 5.41
CA THR A 24 -8.98 2.78 6.67
C THR A 24 -8.17 1.48 6.50
N ILE A 25 -7.18 1.28 7.39
CA ILE A 25 -6.39 0.05 7.41
C ILE A 25 -7.29 -1.18 7.58
N ASP A 26 -8.35 -1.06 8.38
CA ASP A 26 -9.31 -2.15 8.62
C ASP A 26 -10.11 -2.46 7.35
N GLU A 27 -10.66 -1.46 6.66
CA GLU A 27 -11.39 -1.65 5.39
C GLU A 27 -10.51 -2.21 4.28
N ALA A 28 -9.25 -1.76 4.19
CA ALA A 28 -8.28 -2.30 3.25
C ALA A 28 -7.94 -3.77 3.57
N SER A 29 -7.83 -4.11 4.86
CA SER A 29 -7.55 -5.48 5.30
C SER A 29 -8.73 -6.42 5.01
N GLU A 30 -9.97 -5.99 5.27
CA GLU A 30 -11.18 -6.75 4.95
C GLU A 30 -11.30 -7.02 3.45
N ARG A 31 -11.07 -6.00 2.60
CA ARG A 31 -11.05 -6.18 1.14
C ARG A 31 -9.96 -7.15 0.72
N LEU A 32 -8.75 -7.04 1.29
CA LEU A 32 -7.64 -7.94 0.99
C LEU A 32 -7.96 -9.39 1.34
N VAL A 33 -8.63 -9.64 2.48
CA VAL A 33 -9.10 -10.98 2.88
C VAL A 33 -10.06 -11.56 1.84
N VAL A 34 -11.02 -10.77 1.35
CA VAL A 34 -11.98 -11.20 0.32
C VAL A 34 -11.27 -11.54 -0.99
N GLU A 35 -10.32 -10.72 -1.42
CA GLU A 35 -9.56 -10.99 -2.64
C GLU A 35 -8.66 -12.23 -2.52
N ILE A 36 -8.04 -12.45 -1.36
CA ILE A 36 -7.27 -13.67 -1.06
C ILE A 36 -8.16 -14.91 -1.17
N ALA A 37 -9.37 -14.86 -0.61
CA ALA A 37 -10.33 -15.97 -0.70
C ALA A 37 -10.73 -16.24 -2.16
N ALA A 38 -11.11 -15.20 -2.90
CA ALA A 38 -11.48 -15.33 -4.31
C ALA A 38 -10.33 -15.90 -5.17
N LEU A 39 -9.09 -15.46 -4.93
CA LEU A 39 -7.92 -15.94 -5.66
C LEU A 39 -7.60 -17.41 -5.32
N ARG A 40 -7.75 -17.82 -4.04
CA ARG A 40 -7.62 -19.22 -3.64
C ARG A 40 -8.65 -20.11 -4.33
N ASP A 41 -9.90 -19.67 -4.40
CA ASP A 41 -10.97 -20.40 -5.08
C ASP A 41 -10.69 -20.51 -6.60
N SER A 42 -10.20 -19.43 -7.22
CA SER A 42 -9.80 -19.44 -8.62
C SER A 42 -8.68 -20.43 -8.89
N LEU A 43 -7.65 -20.48 -8.03
CA LEU A 43 -6.52 -21.40 -8.16
C LEU A 43 -6.95 -22.88 -8.10
N GLN A 44 -7.96 -23.21 -7.30
CA GLN A 44 -8.48 -24.59 -7.24
C GLN A 44 -9.10 -25.07 -8.57
N GLN A 45 -9.52 -24.14 -9.42
CA GLN A 45 -10.13 -24.42 -10.73
C GLN A 45 -9.13 -24.26 -11.88
N GLU A 46 -7.95 -23.68 -11.62
CA GLU A 46 -6.94 -23.38 -12.63
C GLU A 46 -5.98 -24.59 -12.79
N PRO A 47 -5.73 -25.07 -14.02
CA PRO A 47 -4.78 -26.14 -14.24
C PRO A 47 -3.35 -25.69 -13.93
N ASP A 48 -2.53 -26.64 -13.45
CA ASP A 48 -1.11 -26.39 -13.21
C ASP A 48 -0.41 -25.85 -14.48
N GLY A 49 0.36 -24.78 -14.30
CA GLY A 49 1.05 -24.10 -15.39
C GLY A 49 1.57 -22.73 -14.97
N ALA A 50 2.13 -22.01 -15.95
CA ALA A 50 2.78 -20.73 -15.69
C ALA A 50 1.83 -19.65 -15.12
N GLU A 51 0.55 -19.67 -15.50
CA GLU A 51 -0.44 -18.73 -14.95
C GLU A 51 -0.84 -19.11 -13.51
N HIS A 52 -1.06 -20.40 -13.23
CA HIS A 52 -1.27 -20.90 -11.88
C HIS A 52 -0.08 -20.56 -10.96
N ASP A 53 1.17 -20.67 -11.43
CA ASP A 53 2.37 -20.30 -10.67
C ASP A 53 2.41 -18.80 -10.35
N LYS A 54 2.06 -17.94 -11.32
CA LYS A 54 1.98 -16.48 -11.13
C LYS A 54 0.89 -16.12 -10.13
N SER A 55 -0.30 -16.71 -10.28
CA SER A 55 -1.43 -16.53 -9.36
C SER A 55 -1.07 -17.00 -7.94
N THR A 56 -0.35 -18.11 -7.82
CA THR A 56 0.18 -18.62 -6.55
C THR A 56 1.19 -17.65 -5.93
N ALA A 57 2.12 -17.10 -6.72
CA ALA A 57 3.08 -16.11 -6.24
C ALA A 57 2.40 -14.82 -5.77
N ARG A 58 1.39 -14.35 -6.53
CA ARG A 58 0.56 -13.21 -6.15
C ARG A 58 -0.19 -13.45 -4.84
N LEU A 59 -0.82 -14.61 -4.69
CA LEU A 59 -1.51 -15.01 -3.47
C LEU A 59 -0.57 -14.92 -2.25
N ARG A 60 0.64 -15.47 -2.34
CA ARG A 60 1.64 -15.41 -1.26
C ARG A 60 2.05 -13.99 -0.90
N LEU A 61 2.13 -13.09 -1.88
CA LEU A 61 2.42 -11.68 -1.63
C LEU A 61 1.27 -11.01 -0.88
N MET A 62 0.04 -11.24 -1.30
CA MET A 62 -1.16 -10.70 -0.63
C MET A 62 -1.27 -11.20 0.82
N GLU A 63 -1.04 -12.49 1.06
CA GLU A 63 -1.01 -13.08 2.41
C GLU A 63 0.05 -12.42 3.30
N ARG A 64 1.25 -12.15 2.76
CA ARG A 64 2.32 -11.47 3.51
C ARG A 64 1.96 -10.02 3.84
N VAL A 65 1.28 -9.32 2.93
CA VAL A 65 0.81 -7.95 3.19
C VAL A 65 -0.22 -7.97 4.31
N LEU A 66 -1.20 -8.88 4.26
CA LEU A 66 -2.20 -9.02 5.31
C LEU A 66 -1.55 -9.29 6.67
N GLU A 67 -0.59 -10.23 6.73
CA GLU A 67 0.17 -10.51 7.96
C GLU A 67 0.91 -9.27 8.48
N SER A 68 1.43 -8.43 7.58
CA SER A 68 2.08 -7.18 7.95
C SER A 68 1.08 -6.14 8.49
N LEU A 69 -0.15 -6.09 7.96
CA LEU A 69 -1.18 -5.18 8.44
C LEU A 69 -1.65 -5.59 9.85
N GLU A 70 -1.82 -6.89 10.10
CA GLU A 70 -2.20 -7.43 11.42
C GLU A 70 -1.15 -7.14 12.51
N LYS A 71 0.13 -7.12 12.14
CA LYS A 71 1.24 -6.79 13.06
C LYS A 71 1.34 -5.29 13.35
N GLY A 72 0.59 -4.47 12.62
CA GLY A 72 0.60 -3.03 12.74
C GLY A 72 1.83 -2.36 12.09
N PRO A 73 1.90 -1.02 12.14
CA PRO A 73 3.00 -0.27 11.55
C PRO A 73 4.34 -0.70 12.15
N SER A 74 5.36 -0.78 11.29
CA SER A 74 6.72 -1.04 11.77
C SER A 74 7.13 0.02 12.79
N PRO A 75 8.07 -0.27 13.71
CA PRO A 75 8.55 0.71 14.69
C PRO A 75 9.04 2.03 14.08
N LEU A 76 9.52 2.02 12.82
CA LEU A 76 9.94 3.22 12.10
C LEU A 76 8.77 4.11 11.64
N ALA A 77 7.58 3.54 11.49
CA ALA A 77 6.34 4.25 11.14
C ALA A 77 5.52 4.63 12.39
N SER A 78 5.86 4.07 13.56
CA SER A 78 5.30 4.48 14.84
C SER A 78 5.84 5.85 15.22
N ILE A 79 4.99 6.87 15.09
CA ILE A 79 5.27 8.20 15.64
C ILE A 79 5.17 8.07 17.15
N GLU A 80 6.29 7.79 17.83
CA GLU A 80 6.32 7.95 19.28
C GLU A 80 5.97 9.43 19.59
N PRO A 81 4.99 9.69 20.48
CA PRO A 81 4.68 11.04 20.88
C PRO A 81 5.93 11.61 21.56
N ASN A 82 6.62 12.53 20.90
CA ASN A 82 7.78 13.20 21.48
C ASN A 82 7.29 14.03 22.68
N PRO A 83 7.62 13.65 23.93
CA PRO A 83 7.13 14.35 25.12
C PRO A 83 7.65 15.79 25.21
N ASN A 84 8.65 16.17 24.40
CA ASN A 84 9.19 17.53 24.32
C ASN A 84 8.49 18.42 23.27
N ARG A 85 7.45 17.96 22.57
CA ARG A 85 6.61 18.79 21.67
C ARG A 85 5.35 19.35 22.36
N SER A 86 5.43 19.65 23.66
CA SER A 86 4.51 20.64 24.27
C SER A 86 5.24 21.99 24.33
N GLY A 87 4.95 22.85 23.37
CA GLY A 87 5.47 24.21 23.36
C GLY A 87 4.90 25.02 22.20
N GLY A 88 3.90 25.86 22.53
CA GLY A 88 3.27 26.84 21.62
C GLY A 88 1.87 27.19 22.09
#